data_AF-A0A9W5U0B4-F1
#
_entry.id   AF-A0A9W5U0B4-F1
#
_cell.length_a   1.000
_cell.length_b   1.000
_cell.length_c   1.000
_cell.angle_alpha   90.00
_cell.angle_beta   90.00
_cell.angle_gamma   90.00
#
_symmetry.space_group_name_H-M   'P 1'
#
loop_
_entity.id
_entity.type
_entity.pdbx_description
1 polymer ?
#
loop_
_entity_poly.entity_id
_entity_poly.type
_entity_poly.pdbx_seq_one_letter_code
_entity_poly.pdbx_strand_id
1 'polypeptide(L)'
;MSDQWLEEFLYPETTLEASGRKPLDFEYIHKELAKPNVTLSLLHHEYEIECRANHKIPYSYCSFVRHYSKYADKYKATLRIRRKPGEIMEVDWAGSTAFIIDRDTGERD
;
A
#
# COMPACT_ATOMS: atom_id res chain seq x y z
N MET A 1 -23.47 -6.03 -31.68
CA MET A 1 -22.74 -7.00 -30.85
C MET A 1 -21.31 -6.49 -30.73
N SER A 2 -20.95 -5.89 -29.60
CA SER A 2 -19.58 -5.41 -29.34
C SER A 2 -18.83 -6.44 -28.50
N ASP A 3 -17.51 -6.44 -28.56
CA ASP A 3 -16.66 -7.34 -27.76
C ASP A 3 -16.92 -7.19 -26.24
N GLN A 4 -17.21 -5.97 -25.80
CA GLN A 4 -17.59 -5.66 -24.41
C GLN A 4 -18.83 -6.44 -23.95
N TRP A 5 -19.85 -6.53 -24.80
CA TRP A 5 -21.08 -7.24 -24.48
C TRP A 5 -20.86 -8.76 -24.37
N LEU A 6 -19.99 -9.31 -25.22
CA LEU A 6 -19.62 -10.73 -25.20
C LEU A 6 -18.84 -11.09 -23.93
N GLU A 7 -17.92 -10.23 -23.51
CA GLU A 7 -17.10 -10.44 -22.31
C GLU A 7 -17.98 -10.44 -21.04
N GLU A 8 -18.90 -9.50 -20.93
CA GLU A 8 -19.88 -9.42 -19.82
C GLU A 8 -20.83 -10.63 -19.80
N PHE A 9 -21.26 -11.12 -20.96
CA PHE A 9 -22.16 -12.27 -21.07
C PHE A 9 -21.46 -13.60 -20.75
N LEU A 10 -20.21 -13.77 -21.20
CA LEU A 10 -19.46 -15.02 -21.03
C LEU A 10 -18.81 -15.14 -19.64
N TYR A 11 -18.45 -14.02 -19.02
CA TYR A 11 -17.74 -14.00 -17.74
C TYR A 11 -18.40 -13.08 -16.71
N PRO A 12 -19.64 -13.35 -16.27
CA PRO A 12 -20.34 -12.49 -15.30
C PRO A 12 -19.56 -12.34 -13.98
N GLU A 13 -18.76 -13.36 -13.60
CA GLU A 13 -17.90 -13.36 -12.41
C GLU A 13 -16.64 -12.47 -12.50
N THR A 14 -16.29 -11.98 -13.70
CA THR A 14 -15.14 -11.06 -13.85
C THR A 14 -15.44 -9.65 -13.37
N THR A 15 -16.71 -9.32 -13.13
CA THR A 15 -17.05 -8.07 -12.48
C THR A 15 -16.68 -8.14 -10.99
N LEU A 16 -15.97 -7.12 -10.50
CA LEU A 16 -15.56 -7.02 -9.08
C LEU A 16 -16.76 -7.14 -8.12
N GLU A 17 -17.95 -6.74 -8.58
CA GLU A 17 -19.21 -6.81 -7.85
C GLU A 17 -19.78 -8.24 -7.76
N ALA A 18 -19.69 -9.04 -8.83
CA ALA A 18 -20.14 -10.44 -8.83
C ALA A 18 -19.20 -11.37 -8.04
N SER A 19 -17.93 -10.98 -7.89
CA SER A 19 -16.92 -11.76 -7.16
C SER A 19 -17.18 -11.89 -5.64
N GLY A 20 -18.08 -11.10 -5.05
CA GLY A 20 -18.32 -11.05 -3.59
C GLY A 20 -17.12 -10.54 -2.76
N ARG A 21 -16.07 -10.05 -3.43
CA ARG A 21 -14.89 -9.47 -2.80
C ARG A 21 -15.11 -7.99 -2.51
N LYS A 22 -14.51 -7.48 -1.45
CA LYS A 22 -14.53 -6.04 -1.18
C LYS A 22 -13.59 -5.34 -2.17
N PRO A 23 -14.05 -4.32 -2.92
CA PRO A 23 -13.17 -3.53 -3.77
C PRO A 23 -12.11 -2.79 -2.92
N LEU A 24 -10.92 -2.61 -3.50
CA LEU A 24 -9.82 -1.87 -2.86
C LEU A 24 -9.93 -0.39 -3.21
N ASP A 25 -9.96 0.47 -2.20
CA ASP A 25 -9.85 1.92 -2.38
C ASP A 25 -8.36 2.30 -2.43
N PHE A 26 -7.82 2.39 -3.65
CA PHE A 26 -6.41 2.73 -3.85
C PHE A 26 -6.07 4.17 -3.47
N GLU A 27 -7.02 5.10 -3.55
CA GLU A 27 -6.77 6.50 -3.20
C GLU A 27 -6.63 6.65 -1.68
N TYR A 28 -7.50 5.99 -0.92
CA TYR A 28 -7.38 5.88 0.53
C TYR A 28 -6.06 5.22 0.93
N ILE A 29 -5.74 4.05 0.38
CA ILE A 29 -4.50 3.31 0.69
C ILE A 29 -3.26 4.18 0.41
N HIS A 30 -3.24 4.90 -0.71
CA HIS A 30 -2.12 5.76 -1.08
C HIS A 30 -1.97 6.97 -0.14
N LYS A 31 -3.08 7.58 0.29
CA LYS A 31 -3.08 8.67 1.27
C LYS A 31 -2.60 8.21 2.66
N GLU A 32 -3.06 7.05 3.12
CA GLU A 32 -2.65 6.51 4.41
C GLU A 32 -1.18 6.11 4.43
N LEU A 33 -0.64 5.55 3.34
CA LEU A 33 0.79 5.22 3.24
C LEU A 33 1.72 6.44 3.27
N ALA A 34 1.21 7.65 3.04
CA ALA A 34 1.99 8.87 3.19
C ALA A 34 2.16 9.30 4.66
N LYS A 35 1.41 8.70 5.60
CA LYS A 35 1.52 8.99 7.03
C LYS A 35 2.71 8.26 7.67
N PRO A 36 3.32 8.83 8.71
CA PRO A 36 4.42 8.16 9.41
C PRO A 36 3.95 6.84 10.03
N ASN A 37 4.83 5.84 10.01
CA ASN A 37 4.60 4.51 10.61
C ASN A 37 3.47 3.66 10.00
N VAL A 38 2.92 4.07 8.84
CA VAL A 38 1.93 3.26 8.13
C VAL A 38 2.62 2.32 7.14
N THR A 39 2.20 1.06 7.13
CA THR A 39 2.75 0.02 6.25
C THR A 39 1.64 -0.67 5.46
N LEU A 40 2.00 -1.24 4.30
CA LEU A 40 1.05 -2.00 3.48
C LEU A 40 0.47 -3.22 4.23
N SER A 41 1.25 -3.84 5.11
CA SER A 41 0.80 -4.95 5.95
C SER A 41 -0.22 -4.50 7.00
N LEU A 42 -0.01 -3.33 7.61
CA LEU A 42 -0.98 -2.74 8.54
C LEU A 42 -2.33 -2.48 7.85
N LEU A 43 -2.29 -1.78 6.71
CA LEU A 43 -3.51 -1.46 5.95
C LEU A 43 -4.23 -2.71 5.44
N HIS A 44 -3.47 -3.75 5.04
CA HIS A 44 -4.06 -5.03 4.65
C HIS A 44 -4.77 -5.72 5.82
N HIS A 45 -4.18 -5.69 7.01
CA HIS A 45 -4.80 -6.25 8.21
C HIS A 45 -6.11 -5.53 8.59
N GLU A 46 -6.12 -4.20 8.56
CA GLU A 46 -7.33 -3.39 8.78
C GLU A 46 -8.40 -3.71 7.73
N TYR A 47 -8.01 -3.80 6.46
CA TYR A 47 -8.88 -4.21 5.37
C TYR A 47 -9.50 -5.60 5.59
N GLU A 48 -8.72 -6.58 6.08
CA GLU A 48 -9.24 -7.91 6.38
C GLU A 48 -10.29 -7.88 7.49
N ILE A 49 -10.05 -7.12 8.56
CA ILE A 49 -11.00 -6.94 9.67
C ILE A 49 -12.31 -6.35 9.12
N GLU A 50 -12.20 -5.30 8.30
CA GLU A 50 -13.35 -4.64 7.71
C GLU A 50 -14.15 -5.56 6.76
N CYS A 51 -13.46 -6.41 5.99
CA CYS A 51 -14.11 -7.40 5.13
C CYS A 51 -14.89 -8.43 5.95
N ARG A 52 -14.29 -8.95 7.02
CA ARG A 52 -14.93 -9.92 7.91
C ARG A 52 -16.16 -9.32 8.60
N ALA A 53 -16.09 -8.06 9.03
CA ALA A 53 -17.24 -7.35 9.61
C ALA A 53 -18.39 -7.18 8.60
N ASN A 54 -18.07 -6.91 7.33
CA ASN A 54 -19.06 -6.71 6.27
C ASN A 54 -19.46 -8.00 5.53
N HIS A 55 -19.06 -9.18 6.02
CA HIS A 55 -19.34 -10.48 5.38
C HIS A 55 -18.85 -10.58 3.92
N LYS A 56 -17.75 -9.91 3.59
CA LYS A 56 -17.11 -9.94 2.27
C LYS A 56 -15.83 -10.75 2.27
N ILE A 57 -15.46 -11.28 1.10
CA ILE A 57 -14.23 -12.06 0.95
C ILE A 57 -13.04 -11.11 0.78
N PRO A 58 -12.02 -11.14 1.67
CA PRO A 58 -10.82 -10.32 1.53
C PRO A 58 -9.89 -10.85 0.43
N TYR A 59 -9.07 -9.96 -0.14
CA TYR A 59 -7.92 -10.37 -0.95
C TYR A 59 -6.78 -10.87 -0.05
N SER A 60 -6.03 -11.87 -0.54
CA SER A 60 -4.78 -12.27 0.10
C SER A 60 -3.76 -11.13 0.05
N TYR A 61 -2.84 -11.09 1.03
CA TYR A 61 -1.80 -10.05 1.12
C TYR A 61 -1.02 -9.88 -0.19
N CYS A 62 -0.55 -10.98 -0.79
CA CYS A 62 0.17 -10.94 -2.07
C CYS A 62 -0.66 -10.29 -3.20
N SER A 63 -1.96 -10.59 -3.25
CA SER A 63 -2.86 -9.99 -4.23
C SER A 63 -3.06 -8.50 -3.94
N PHE A 64 -3.30 -8.13 -2.68
CA PHE A 64 -3.46 -6.74 -2.25
C PHE A 64 -2.26 -5.89 -2.67
N VAL A 65 -1.05 -6.33 -2.33
CA VAL A 65 0.20 -5.65 -2.70
C VAL A 65 0.33 -5.54 -4.22
N ARG A 66 0.08 -6.63 -4.96
CA ARG A 66 0.18 -6.61 -6.43
C ARG A 66 -0.77 -5.59 -7.07
N HIS A 67 -2.00 -5.46 -6.57
CA HIS A 67 -2.95 -4.48 -7.10
C HIS A 67 -2.52 -3.07 -6.76
N TYR A 68 -2.07 -2.83 -5.52
CA TYR A 68 -1.55 -1.53 -5.11
C TYR A 68 -0.29 -1.13 -5.90
N SER A 69 0.66 -2.04 -6.15
CA SER A 69 1.85 -1.75 -6.96
C SER A 69 1.48 -1.28 -8.36
N LYS A 70 0.54 -1.95 -9.03
CA LYS A 70 0.04 -1.53 -10.34
C LYS A 70 -0.58 -0.12 -10.31
N TYR A 71 -1.31 0.20 -9.25
CA TYR A 71 -1.85 1.55 -9.06
C TYR A 71 -0.73 2.57 -8.83
N ALA A 72 0.22 2.27 -7.95
CA ALA A 72 1.33 3.16 -7.60
C ALA A 72 2.24 3.44 -8.80
N ASP A 73 2.45 2.45 -9.68
CA ASP A 73 3.24 2.61 -10.91
C ASP A 73 2.67 3.70 -11.84
N LYS A 74 1.34 3.91 -11.84
CA LYS A 74 0.70 5.00 -12.59
C LYS A 74 1.16 6.38 -12.12
N TYR A 75 1.44 6.53 -10.83
CA TYR A 75 1.84 7.81 -10.21
C TYR A 75 3.36 7.92 -10.02
N LYS A 76 4.11 6.86 -10.32
CA LYS A 76 5.55 6.81 -10.08
C LYS A 76 6.30 7.57 -11.18
N ALA A 77 6.49 8.87 -10.98
CA ALA A 77 7.42 9.65 -11.77
C ALA A 77 8.86 9.30 -11.36
N THR A 78 9.52 8.40 -12.09
CA THR A 78 10.94 8.07 -11.86
C THR A 78 11.83 9.07 -12.60
N LEU A 79 12.48 9.97 -11.85
CA LEU A 79 13.55 10.81 -12.40
C LEU A 79 14.90 10.09 -12.24
N ARG A 80 15.57 9.79 -13.35
CA ARG A 80 16.92 9.21 -13.30
C ARG A 80 17.96 10.30 -12.99
N ILE A 81 18.41 10.36 -11.75
CA ILE A 81 19.51 11.25 -11.33
C ILE A 81 20.85 10.57 -11.63
N ARG A 82 21.72 11.22 -12.41
CA ARG A 82 23.10 10.76 -12.62
C ARG A 82 23.96 11.23 -11.44
N ARG A 83 24.70 10.32 -10.79
CA ARG A 83 25.61 10.61 -9.68
C ARG A 83 27.02 10.12 -10.01
N LYS A 84 28.03 10.94 -9.74
CA LYS A 84 29.44 10.52 -9.77
C LYS A 84 29.84 10.02 -8.37
N PRO A 85 30.50 8.87 -8.25
CA PRO A 85 30.95 8.37 -6.94
C PRO A 85 31.87 9.38 -6.24
N GLY A 86 31.65 9.60 -4.94
CA GLY A 86 32.48 10.47 -4.09
C GLY A 86 32.25 11.98 -4.24
N GLU A 87 31.30 12.42 -5.08
CA GLU A 87 31.02 13.85 -5.29
C GLU A 87 29.98 14.40 -4.29
N ILE A 88 29.01 13.58 -3.87
CA ILE A 88 27.93 13.99 -2.95
C ILE A 88 27.72 12.89 -1.90
N MET A 89 27.60 13.30 -0.64
CA MET A 89 27.17 12.45 0.48
C MET A 89 25.81 12.95 0.97
N GLU A 90 24.86 12.02 1.12
CA GLU A 90 23.52 12.30 1.62
C GLU A 90 23.37 11.67 3.00
N VAL A 91 22.79 12.43 3.93
CA VAL A 91 22.45 11.95 5.28
C VAL A 91 20.94 11.84 5.33
N ASP A 92 20.44 10.62 5.52
CA ASP A 92 19.01 10.37 5.70
C ASP A 92 18.70 10.31 7.21
N TRP A 93 17.64 11.00 7.62
CA TRP A 93 17.17 10.99 9.00
C TRP A 93 15.88 10.18 9.05
N ALA A 94 15.83 9.15 9.90
CA ALA A 94 14.71 8.19 9.97
C ALA A 94 13.35 8.79 10.43
N GLY A 95 13.26 10.11 10.61
CA GLY A 95 12.06 10.87 10.97
C GLY A 95 11.58 10.70 12.42
N SER A 96 11.77 9.53 13.03
CA SER A 96 11.43 9.27 14.43
C SER A 96 12.64 9.57 15.33
N THR A 97 12.44 10.37 16.37
CA THR A 97 13.48 10.63 17.38
C THR A 97 13.72 9.38 18.21
N ALA A 98 14.95 8.88 18.20
CA ALA A 98 15.38 7.84 19.13
C ALA A 98 15.75 8.50 20.46
N PHE A 99 15.35 7.88 21.57
CA PHE A 99 15.72 8.33 22.91
C PHE A 99 16.88 7.49 23.43
N ILE A 100 17.83 8.13 24.11
CA ILE A 100 18.89 7.43 24.83
C ILE A 100 18.47 7.36 26.29
N ILE A 101 18.53 6.16 26.85
CA ILE A 101 18.31 5.96 28.28
C ILE A 101 19.67 6.02 28.95
N ASP A 102 19.87 7.00 29.82
CA ASP A 102 21.06 7.09 30.66
C ASP A 102 21.11 5.85 31.57
N ARG A 103 22.25 5.15 31.57
CA ARG A 103 22.41 3.89 32.30
C ARG A 103 22.51 4.10 33.81
N ASP A 104 23.01 5.25 34.25
CA ASP A 104 23.28 5.57 35.65
C ASP A 104 22.10 6.30 36.31
N THR A 105 21.36 7.14 35.56
CA THR A 105 20.19 7.89 36.09
C THR A 105 18.84 7.30 35.68
N GLY A 106 18.77 6.55 34.57
CA GLY A 106 17.52 6.03 34.01
C GLY A 106 16.65 7.08 33.31
N GLU A 107 17.15 8.31 33.15
CA GLU A 107 16.45 9.39 32.46
C GLU A 107 16.49 9.20 30.93
N ARG A 108 15.48 9.73 30.24
CA ARG A 108 15.34 9.68 28.78
C ARG A 108 15.71 11.04 28.19
N ASP A 109 16.78 11.07 27.41
CA ASP A 109 17.17 12.21 26.56
C ASP A 109 16.78 11.97 25.09
#